data_AF-F8CJF5-F1
#
_entry.id   AF-F8CJF5-F1
#
_cell.length_a   1.000
_cell.length_b   1.000
_cell.length_c   1.000
_cell.angle_alpha   90.00
_cell.angle_beta   90.00
_cell.angle_gamma   90.00
#
_symmetry.space_group_name_H-M   'P 1'
#
loop_
_entity.id
_entity.type
_entity.pdbx_description
1 polymer ?
#
loop_
_entity_poly.entity_id
_entity_poly.type
_entity_poly.pdbx_seq_one_letter_code
_entity_poly.pdbx_strand_id
1 'polypeptide(L)'
;MQRLKSETRPHHERTEAQVRLMDPDLTPTAYRRHLEALHGFYAPLETRLAGLGLDAVAGLSVHARWKVPLLVEDLRALGHDDASLARLPRCGELPSLAGVPEALGCLYVLEGSTLGGQLILRHLRRHFDGTPLGPFAFFRAYGDDVGPRWRAFGEAVNQASVAAADDAFDSRAVKGAQDTFDAFAAWLRREQAHASVSA
;
A
#
# COMPACT_ATOMS: atom_id res chain seq x y z
N MET A 1 -5.40 -14.98 -9.14
CA MET A 1 -4.67 -14.87 -7.84
C MET A 1 -3.35 -15.67 -7.75
N GLN A 2 -3.29 -16.93 -8.18
CA GLN A 2 -2.06 -17.74 -8.05
C GLN A 2 -0.86 -17.14 -8.81
N ARG A 3 -1.09 -16.73 -10.07
CA ARG A 3 -0.09 -16.05 -10.90
C ARG A 3 0.46 -14.78 -10.27
N LEU A 4 -0.42 -13.91 -9.76
CA LEU A 4 -0.02 -12.71 -8.99
C LEU A 4 0.95 -13.08 -7.86
N LYS A 5 0.61 -14.09 -7.05
CA LYS A 5 1.48 -14.53 -5.95
C LYS A 5 2.83 -15.06 -6.43
N SER A 6 2.86 -15.93 -7.44
CA SER A 6 4.10 -16.56 -7.90
C SER A 6 5.00 -15.60 -8.69
N GLU A 7 4.42 -14.80 -9.57
CA GLU A 7 5.14 -13.97 -10.53
C GLU A 7 5.56 -12.60 -9.97
N THR A 8 4.98 -12.16 -8.84
CA THR A 8 5.43 -10.94 -8.15
C THR A 8 6.33 -11.20 -6.95
N ARG A 9 6.62 -12.46 -6.60
CA ARG A 9 7.46 -12.81 -5.44
C ARG A 9 8.80 -12.05 -5.38
N PRO A 10 9.64 -12.00 -6.44
CA PRO A 10 10.90 -11.27 -6.37
C PRO A 10 10.70 -9.75 -6.22
N HIS A 11 9.59 -9.19 -6.72
CA HIS A 11 9.27 -7.77 -6.58
C HIS A 11 8.81 -7.44 -5.14
N HIS A 12 8.03 -8.33 -4.54
CA HIS A 12 7.65 -8.26 -3.13
C HIS A 12 8.87 -8.27 -2.22
N GLU A 13 9.78 -9.24 -2.38
CA GLU A 13 11.00 -9.36 -1.57
C GLU A 13 11.89 -8.10 -1.64
N ARG A 14 12.06 -7.52 -2.84
CA ARG A 14 12.79 -6.25 -3.00
C ARG A 14 12.12 -5.07 -2.29
N THR A 15 10.80 -5.03 -2.29
CA THR A 15 10.02 -3.98 -1.63
C THR A 15 10.07 -4.13 -0.11
N GLU A 16 9.92 -5.35 0.39
CA GLU A 16 10.01 -5.69 1.81
C GLU A 16 11.35 -5.26 2.41
N ALA A 17 12.46 -5.44 1.67
CA ALA A 17 13.78 -4.96 2.09
C ALA A 17 13.87 -3.44 2.29
N GLN A 18 12.95 -2.64 1.74
CA GLN A 18 12.88 -1.20 1.94
C GLN A 18 12.00 -0.81 3.15
N VAL A 19 11.20 -1.73 3.68
CA VAL A 19 10.30 -1.46 4.81
C VAL A 19 11.04 -1.69 6.13
N ARG A 20 11.63 -0.63 6.67
CA ARG A 20 12.44 -0.66 7.91
C ARG A 20 11.63 -0.53 9.21
N LEU A 21 10.35 -0.87 9.18
CA LEU A 21 9.46 -0.73 10.34
C LEU A 21 9.64 -1.81 11.41
N MET A 22 10.41 -2.85 11.12
CA MET A 22 10.75 -3.94 12.04
C MET A 22 12.16 -3.79 12.62
N ASP A 23 12.82 -2.65 12.37
CA ASP A 23 14.15 -2.35 12.86
C ASP A 23 14.13 -2.17 14.38
N PRO A 24 14.95 -2.90 15.17
CA PRO A 24 14.98 -2.77 16.62
C PRO A 24 15.35 -1.37 17.11
N ASP A 25 16.00 -0.54 16.28
CA ASP A 25 16.38 0.83 16.63
C ASP A 25 15.44 1.88 16.02
N LEU A 26 14.23 1.47 15.60
CA LEU A 26 13.25 2.38 14.98
C LEU A 26 12.88 3.53 15.94
N THR A 27 13.15 4.77 15.52
CA THR A 27 12.81 5.96 16.31
C THR A 27 11.43 6.51 15.93
N PRO A 28 10.77 7.30 16.81
CA PRO A 28 9.55 8.04 16.46
C PRO A 28 9.68 8.89 15.19
N THR A 29 10.82 9.56 15.02
CA THR A 29 11.10 10.38 13.83
C THR A 29 11.20 9.52 12.57
N ALA A 30 11.86 8.37 12.65
CA ALA A 30 11.95 7.43 11.53
C ALA A 30 10.58 6.82 11.19
N TYR A 31 9.77 6.49 12.20
CA TYR A 31 8.40 6.03 12.02
C TYR A 31 7.54 7.08 11.30
N ARG A 32 7.56 8.34 11.76
CA ARG A 32 6.83 9.44 11.10
C ARG A 32 7.26 9.60 9.65
N ARG A 33 8.57 9.68 9.37
CA ARG A 33 9.11 9.77 8.00
C ARG A 33 8.66 8.60 7.13
N HIS A 34 8.55 7.40 7.69
CA HIS A 34 8.03 6.25 6.96
C HIS A 34 6.54 6.42 6.60
N LEU A 35 5.71 6.89 7.52
CA LEU A 35 4.31 7.20 7.22
C LEU A 35 4.14 8.33 6.21
N GLU A 36 4.98 9.36 6.27
CA GLU A 36 5.02 10.43 5.27
C GLU A 36 5.31 9.85 3.87
N ALA A 37 6.28 8.93 3.76
CA ALA A 37 6.59 8.25 2.52
C ALA A 37 5.44 7.33 2.04
N LEU A 38 4.79 6.58 2.94
CA LEU A 38 3.61 5.79 2.60
C LEU A 38 2.50 6.69 2.05
N HIS A 39 2.20 7.80 2.71
CA HIS A 39 1.22 8.78 2.25
C HIS A 39 1.59 9.35 0.88
N GLY A 40 2.86 9.71 0.68
CA GLY A 40 3.37 10.23 -0.59
C GLY A 40 3.19 9.27 -1.78
N PHE A 41 3.17 7.95 -1.53
CA PHE A 41 2.90 6.95 -2.56
C PHE A 41 1.40 6.64 -2.71
N TYR A 42 0.71 6.37 -1.60
CA TYR A 42 -0.69 5.97 -1.61
C TYR A 42 -1.63 7.08 -2.11
N ALA A 43 -1.41 8.34 -1.72
CA ALA A 43 -2.30 9.44 -2.09
C ALA A 43 -2.46 9.64 -3.61
N PRO A 44 -1.38 9.81 -4.40
CA PRO A 44 -1.52 9.92 -5.85
C PRO A 44 -1.95 8.59 -6.51
N LEU A 45 -1.60 7.44 -5.93
CA LEU A 45 -1.97 6.14 -6.48
C LEU A 45 -3.46 5.82 -6.33
N GLU A 46 -4.05 6.01 -5.15
CA GLU A 46 -5.49 5.81 -4.91
C GLU A 46 -6.32 6.79 -5.75
N THR A 47 -5.86 8.04 -5.91
CA THR A 47 -6.49 9.01 -6.82
C THR A 47 -6.52 8.49 -8.26
N ARG A 48 -5.43 7.89 -8.73
CA ARG A 48 -5.36 7.29 -10.07
C ARG A 48 -6.29 6.07 -10.19
N LEU A 49 -6.29 5.18 -9.19
CA LEU A 49 -7.13 3.98 -9.18
C LEU A 49 -8.63 4.29 -9.21
N ALA A 50 -9.06 5.35 -8.53
CA ALA A 50 -10.45 5.80 -8.52
C ALA A 50 -11.00 6.12 -9.92
N GLY A 51 -10.13 6.47 -10.89
CA GLY A 51 -10.52 6.76 -12.27
C GLY A 51 -10.51 5.56 -13.23
N LEU A 52 -10.15 4.34 -12.77
CA LEU A 52 -9.88 3.20 -13.65
C LEU A 52 -11.02 2.16 -13.73
N GLY A 53 -12.23 2.54 -13.33
CA GLY A 53 -13.42 1.69 -13.48
C GLY A 53 -13.47 0.48 -12.53
N LEU A 54 -12.74 0.52 -11.41
CA LEU A 54 -12.77 -0.55 -10.40
C LEU A 54 -14.15 -0.72 -9.76
N ASP A 55 -15.00 0.31 -9.76
CA ASP A 55 -16.38 0.23 -9.28
C ASP A 55 -17.26 -0.72 -10.11
N ALA A 56 -16.87 -1.01 -11.35
CA ALA A 56 -17.59 -1.96 -12.21
C ALA A 56 -17.21 -3.42 -11.93
N VAL A 57 -16.20 -3.68 -11.10
CA VAL A 57 -15.77 -5.05 -10.77
C VAL A 57 -16.73 -5.65 -9.74
N ALA A 58 -17.47 -6.68 -10.16
CA ALA A 58 -18.43 -7.36 -9.30
C ALA A 58 -17.77 -7.90 -8.00
N GLY A 59 -18.43 -7.68 -6.87
CA GLY A 59 -17.95 -8.11 -5.55
C GLY A 59 -16.81 -7.26 -4.98
N LEU A 60 -16.34 -6.22 -5.70
CA LEU A 60 -15.28 -5.34 -5.24
C LEU A 60 -15.83 -4.00 -4.71
N SER A 61 -15.90 -3.86 -3.39
CA SER A 61 -16.16 -2.55 -2.76
C SER A 61 -14.87 -1.71 -2.68
N VAL A 62 -14.47 -1.09 -3.79
CA VAL A 62 -13.16 -0.40 -3.90
C VAL A 62 -13.00 0.76 -2.91
N HIS A 63 -14.03 1.59 -2.72
CA HIS A 63 -13.98 2.74 -1.80
C HIS A 63 -13.67 2.36 -0.35
N ALA A 64 -14.16 1.19 0.09
CA ALA A 64 -13.90 0.72 1.44
C ALA A 64 -12.45 0.23 1.65
N ARG A 65 -11.63 0.19 0.58
CA ARG A 65 -10.25 -0.31 0.59
C ARG A 65 -9.19 0.79 0.67
N TRP A 66 -9.59 2.05 0.52
CA TRP A 66 -8.70 3.22 0.61
C TRP A 66 -8.02 3.34 1.96
N LYS A 67 -6.70 3.54 1.92
CA LYS A 67 -5.79 3.61 3.06
C LYS A 67 -5.31 5.03 3.34
N VAL A 68 -5.42 5.93 2.37
CA VAL A 68 -5.03 7.34 2.56
C VAL A 68 -5.72 7.97 3.77
N PRO A 69 -7.03 7.77 4.03
CA PRO A 69 -7.65 8.31 5.24
C PRO A 69 -7.02 7.80 6.54
N LEU A 70 -6.59 6.54 6.57
CA LEU A 70 -5.93 5.93 7.73
C LEU A 70 -4.51 6.49 7.93
N LEU A 71 -3.78 6.75 6.84
CA LEU A 71 -2.47 7.42 6.89
C LEU A 71 -2.61 8.85 7.39
N VAL A 72 -3.64 9.57 6.94
CA VAL A 72 -3.92 10.94 7.41
C VAL A 72 -4.25 10.96 8.90
N GLU A 73 -5.02 9.98 9.40
CA GLU A 73 -5.28 9.83 10.84
C GLU A 73 -3.99 9.66 11.64
N ASP A 74 -3.13 8.73 11.23
CA ASP A 74 -1.84 8.49 11.90
C ASP A 74 -0.91 9.70 11.82
N LEU A 75 -0.81 10.35 10.66
CA LEU A 75 0.04 11.54 10.49
C LEU A 75 -0.47 12.73 11.32
N ARG A 76 -1.79 12.92 11.45
CA ARG A 76 -2.36 13.94 12.34
C ARG A 76 -2.04 13.67 13.81
N ALA A 77 -2.06 12.40 14.24
CA ALA A 77 -1.64 12.02 15.58
C ALA A 77 -0.14 12.32 15.83
N LEU A 78 0.67 12.39 14.77
CA LEU A 78 2.09 12.75 14.81
C LEU A 78 2.35 14.27 14.61
N GLY A 79 1.30 15.08 14.64
CA GLY A 79 1.38 16.55 14.62
C GLY A 79 1.29 17.19 13.24
N HIS A 80 0.92 16.44 12.19
CA HIS A 80 0.62 17.04 10.90
C HIS A 80 -0.74 17.74 10.90
N ASP A 81 -0.79 18.88 10.22
CA ASP A 81 -1.98 19.62 9.83
C ASP A 81 -2.20 19.55 8.31
N ASP A 82 -3.31 20.11 7.82
CA ASP A 82 -3.63 20.08 6.38
C ASP A 82 -2.54 20.78 5.54
N ALA A 83 -1.95 21.85 6.06
CA ALA A 83 -0.92 22.60 5.36
C ALA A 83 0.39 21.79 5.21
N SER A 84 0.83 21.10 6.26
CA SER A 84 2.02 20.24 6.23
C SER A 84 1.78 18.96 5.42
N LEU A 85 0.60 18.34 5.51
CA LEU A 85 0.22 17.20 4.66
C LEU A 85 0.25 17.57 3.17
N ALA A 86 -0.23 18.76 2.82
CA ALA A 86 -0.21 19.25 1.44
C ALA A 86 1.22 19.47 0.89
N ARG A 87 2.19 19.72 1.77
CA ARG A 87 3.62 19.92 1.40
C ARG A 87 4.42 18.62 1.36
N LEU A 88 3.88 17.50 1.83
CA LEU A 88 4.61 16.23 1.80
C LEU A 88 4.97 15.84 0.35
N PRO A 89 6.18 15.30 0.11
CA PRO A 89 6.56 14.77 -1.18
C PRO A 89 5.53 13.74 -1.68
N ARG A 90 5.21 13.80 -2.97
CA ARG A 90 4.34 12.83 -3.64
C ARG A 90 5.11 12.11 -4.73
N CYS A 91 4.83 10.82 -4.88
CA CYS A 91 5.41 10.01 -5.93
C CYS A 91 4.92 10.50 -7.30
N GLY A 92 5.85 11.02 -8.12
CA GLY A 92 5.56 11.43 -9.50
C GLY A 92 5.65 10.28 -10.51
N GLU A 93 6.38 9.21 -10.16
CA GLU A 93 6.62 8.04 -11.01
C GLU A 93 5.72 6.87 -10.58
N LEU A 94 4.42 7.00 -10.84
CA LEU A 94 3.44 5.97 -10.55
C LEU A 94 3.50 4.79 -11.54
N PRO A 95 3.08 3.58 -11.13
CA PRO A 95 3.00 2.43 -12.04
C PRO A 95 2.11 2.72 -13.25
N SER A 96 2.40 2.10 -14.39
CA SER A 96 1.55 2.24 -15.59
C SER A 96 0.28 1.40 -15.43
N LEU A 97 -0.83 2.07 -15.14
CA LEU A 97 -2.15 1.46 -15.00
C LEU A 97 -3.01 1.89 -16.19
N ALA A 98 -3.07 1.05 -17.22
CA ALA A 98 -3.77 1.33 -18.48
C ALA A 98 -5.25 0.88 -18.48
N GLY A 99 -5.67 0.11 -17.49
CA GLY A 99 -7.06 -0.31 -17.34
C GLY A 99 -7.30 -1.16 -16.09
N VAL A 100 -8.48 -1.77 -16.04
CA VAL A 100 -8.94 -2.60 -14.92
C VAL A 100 -7.97 -3.74 -14.55
N PRO A 101 -7.39 -4.50 -15.50
CA PRO A 101 -6.48 -5.59 -15.12
C PRO A 101 -5.26 -5.09 -14.35
N GLU A 102 -4.56 -4.08 -14.88
CA GLU A 102 -3.41 -3.47 -14.21
C GLU A 102 -3.80 -2.86 -12.86
N ALA A 103 -4.98 -2.21 -12.78
CA ALA A 103 -5.51 -1.62 -11.56
C ALA A 103 -5.80 -2.68 -10.47
N LEU A 104 -6.32 -3.85 -10.85
CA LEU A 104 -6.50 -4.98 -9.93
C LEU A 104 -5.16 -5.56 -9.47
N GLY A 105 -4.17 -5.59 -10.35
CA GLY A 105 -2.78 -5.91 -9.99
C GLY A 105 -2.20 -4.95 -8.96
N CYS A 106 -2.39 -3.64 -9.17
CA CYS A 106 -2.01 -2.62 -8.20
C CYS A 106 -2.74 -2.80 -6.86
N LEU A 107 -4.06 -3.02 -6.89
CA LEU A 107 -4.86 -3.22 -5.69
C LEU A 107 -4.46 -4.50 -4.95
N TYR A 108 -4.01 -5.55 -5.66
CA TYR A 108 -3.43 -6.75 -5.06
C TYR A 108 -2.21 -6.42 -4.18
N VAL A 109 -1.35 -5.49 -4.61
CA VAL A 109 -0.20 -5.04 -3.81
C VAL A 109 -0.66 -4.30 -2.55
N LEU A 110 -1.61 -3.37 -2.69
CA LEU A 110 -2.11 -2.57 -1.56
C LEU A 110 -2.89 -3.41 -0.55
N GLU A 111 -3.68 -4.37 -1.02
CA GLU A 111 -4.42 -5.29 -0.15
C GLU A 111 -3.49 -6.30 0.50
N GLY A 112 -2.49 -6.80 -0.23
CA GLY A 112 -1.49 -7.72 0.29
C GLY A 112 -0.67 -7.12 1.43
N SER A 113 -0.40 -5.81 1.39
CA SER A 113 0.35 -5.12 2.46
C SER A 113 -0.41 -5.12 3.80
N THR A 114 -1.74 -5.24 3.80
CA THR A 114 -2.54 -5.32 5.04
C THR A 114 -2.33 -6.63 5.81
N LEU A 115 -2.00 -7.72 5.12
CA LEU A 115 -1.67 -9.01 5.74
C LEU A 115 -0.35 -8.93 6.50
N GLY A 116 0.71 -8.44 5.84
CA GLY A 116 2.01 -8.22 6.46
C GLY A 116 1.96 -7.13 7.54
N GLY A 117 1.09 -6.14 7.36
CA GLY A 117 0.84 -5.05 8.30
C GLY A 117 0.43 -5.51 9.70
N GLN A 118 -0.17 -6.69 9.86
CA GLN A 118 -0.51 -7.22 11.19
C GLN A 118 0.72 -7.57 12.03
N LEU A 119 1.78 -8.09 11.40
CA LEU A 119 3.05 -8.36 12.08
C LEU A 119 3.74 -7.06 12.47
N ILE A 120 3.74 -6.07 11.57
CA ILE A 120 4.27 -4.73 11.80
C ILE A 120 3.52 -4.07 12.96
N LEU A 121 2.19 -4.09 12.97
CA LEU A 121 1.37 -3.53 14.04
C LEU A 121 1.74 -4.10 15.42
N ARG A 122 1.90 -5.43 15.51
CA ARG A 122 2.28 -6.09 16.76
C ARG A 122 3.66 -5.65 17.24
N HIS A 123 4.62 -5.52 16.31
CA HIS A 123 5.94 -5.01 16.62
C HIS A 123 5.89 -3.55 17.09
N LEU A 124 5.26 -2.65 16.33
CA LEU A 124 5.15 -1.23 16.64
C LEU A 124 4.51 -0.97 18.02
N ARG A 125 3.44 -1.70 18.35
CA ARG A 125 2.78 -1.57 19.67
C ARG A 125 3.69 -1.96 20.83
N ARG A 126 4.53 -2.98 20.65
CA ARG A 126 5.49 -3.41 21.66
C ARG A 126 6.70 -2.47 21.73
N HIS A 127 7.20 -2.06 20.57
CA HIS A 127 8.40 -1.25 20.42
C HIS A 127 8.21 0.16 20.98
N PHE A 128 7.03 0.74 20.76
CA PHE A 128 6.67 2.08 21.20
C PHE A 128 5.71 2.08 22.39
N ASP A 129 5.71 1.03 23.22
CA ASP A 129 4.87 0.98 24.41
C ASP A 129 5.14 2.20 25.31
N GLY A 130 4.07 2.86 25.77
CA GLY A 130 4.15 4.12 26.51
C GLY A 130 4.54 5.38 25.70
N THR A 131 4.78 5.27 24.39
CA THR A 131 5.08 6.43 23.52
C THR A 131 3.84 6.83 22.70
N PRO A 132 3.38 8.09 22.75
CA PRO A 132 2.18 8.53 22.05
C PRO A 132 2.46 8.80 20.55
N LEU A 133 2.56 7.74 19.75
CA LEU A 133 2.74 7.82 18.28
C LEU A 133 1.42 7.73 17.49
N GLY A 134 0.29 7.64 18.19
CA GLY A 134 -1.03 7.59 17.58
C GLY A 134 -1.61 6.18 17.45
N PRO A 135 -2.69 6.04 16.67
CA PRO A 135 -3.48 4.83 16.65
C PRO A 135 -2.84 3.64 15.90
N PHE A 136 -1.91 3.88 14.98
CA PHE A 136 -1.49 2.88 13.98
C PHE A 136 -2.68 2.47 13.06
N ALA A 137 -3.58 3.39 12.77
CA ALA A 137 -4.79 3.20 11.98
C ALA A 137 -4.50 2.54 10.63
N PHE A 138 -3.42 2.91 9.94
CA PHE A 138 -3.03 2.29 8.67
C PHE A 138 -2.75 0.79 8.83
N PHE A 139 -1.98 0.38 9.83
CA PHE A 139 -1.65 -1.02 10.08
C PHE A 139 -2.79 -1.81 10.73
N ARG A 140 -3.74 -1.12 11.37
CA ARG A 140 -5.00 -1.69 11.85
C ARG A 140 -6.08 -1.78 10.78
N ALA A 141 -5.78 -1.43 9.52
CA ALA A 141 -6.73 -1.53 8.43
C ALA A 141 -7.51 -2.86 8.49
N TYR A 142 -8.83 -2.76 8.47
CA TYR A 142 -9.78 -3.88 8.53
C TYR A 142 -9.89 -4.62 9.86
N GLY A 143 -9.00 -4.40 10.84
CA GLY A 143 -9.06 -5.10 12.12
C GLY A 143 -9.09 -6.63 11.93
N ASP A 144 -10.07 -7.29 12.54
CA ASP A 144 -10.25 -8.74 12.44
C ASP A 144 -10.70 -9.21 11.05
N ASP A 145 -11.14 -8.28 10.18
CA ASP A 145 -11.62 -8.58 8.82
C ASP A 145 -10.51 -8.65 7.76
N VAL A 146 -9.22 -8.52 8.11
CA VAL A 146 -8.11 -8.60 7.13
C VAL A 146 -8.19 -9.89 6.29
N GLY A 147 -8.35 -11.05 6.94
CA GLY A 147 -8.47 -12.34 6.26
C GLY A 147 -9.70 -12.44 5.35
N PRO A 148 -10.92 -12.19 5.88
CA PRO A 148 -12.14 -12.11 5.08
C PRO A 148 -12.04 -11.16 3.88
N ARG A 149 -11.51 -9.94 4.06
CA ARG A 149 -11.41 -8.93 2.98
C ARG A 149 -10.39 -9.30 1.91
N TRP A 150 -9.33 -10.00 2.28
CA TRP A 150 -8.37 -10.58 1.34
C TRP A 150 -9.00 -11.70 0.50
N ARG A 151 -9.76 -12.60 1.13
CA ARG A 151 -10.48 -13.67 0.40
C ARG A 151 -11.50 -13.09 -0.57
N ALA A 152 -12.34 -12.17 -0.11
CA ALA A 152 -13.32 -11.49 -0.96
C ALA A 152 -12.67 -10.73 -2.13
N PHE A 153 -11.51 -10.09 -1.89
CA PHE A 153 -10.73 -9.48 -2.97
C PHE A 153 -10.26 -10.52 -3.99
N GLY A 154 -9.68 -11.63 -3.54
CA GLY A 154 -9.21 -12.68 -4.42
C GLY A 154 -10.31 -13.32 -5.25
N GLU A 155 -11.51 -13.49 -4.68
CA GLU A 155 -12.70 -13.94 -5.39
C GLU A 155 -13.11 -12.96 -6.49
N ALA A 156 -13.20 -11.66 -6.18
CA ALA A 156 -13.53 -10.62 -7.16
C ALA A 156 -12.52 -10.57 -8.32
N VAL A 157 -11.21 -10.69 -8.04
CA VAL A 157 -10.16 -10.73 -9.08
C VAL A 157 -10.31 -11.97 -9.98
N ASN A 158 -10.53 -13.14 -9.39
CA ASN A 158 -10.69 -14.37 -10.16
C ASN A 158 -11.97 -14.30 -11.02
N GLN A 159 -13.08 -13.78 -10.49
CA GLN A 159 -14.32 -13.57 -11.24
C GLN A 159 -14.13 -12.57 -12.38
N ALA A 160 -13.41 -11.47 -12.15
CA ALA A 160 -13.11 -10.50 -13.19
C ALA A 160 -12.26 -11.10 -14.33
N SER A 161 -11.28 -11.93 -14.01
CA SER A 161 -10.46 -12.66 -15.00
C SER A 161 -11.33 -13.58 -15.86
N VAL A 162 -12.21 -14.38 -15.25
CA VAL A 162 -13.13 -15.26 -15.99
C VAL A 162 -14.12 -14.46 -16.84
N ALA A 163 -14.69 -13.38 -16.30
CA ALA A 163 -15.69 -12.57 -16.99
C ALA A 163 -15.12 -11.78 -18.17
N ALA A 164 -13.85 -11.37 -18.11
CA ALA A 164 -13.19 -10.64 -19.18
C ALA A 164 -13.04 -11.48 -20.46
N ALA A 165 -12.92 -12.81 -20.33
CA ALA A 165 -12.66 -13.72 -21.44
C ALA A 165 -11.50 -13.26 -22.35
N ASP A 166 -10.48 -12.66 -21.73
CA ASP A 166 -9.29 -12.08 -22.38
C ASP A 166 -8.03 -12.80 -21.89
N ASP A 167 -7.34 -13.48 -22.78
CA ASP A 167 -6.10 -14.22 -22.49
C ASP A 167 -4.98 -13.32 -21.93
N ALA A 168 -5.03 -12.01 -22.22
CA ALA A 168 -4.07 -11.04 -21.73
C ALA A 168 -4.39 -10.52 -20.31
N PHE A 169 -5.61 -10.73 -19.80
CA PHE A 169 -6.06 -10.14 -18.53
C PHE A 169 -5.11 -10.46 -17.38
N ASP A 170 -4.81 -11.73 -17.17
CA ASP A 170 -3.97 -12.19 -16.07
C ASP A 170 -2.54 -11.63 -16.18
N SER A 171 -1.98 -11.61 -17.38
CA SER A 171 -0.62 -11.09 -17.62
C SER A 171 -0.56 -9.59 -17.39
N ARG A 172 -1.61 -8.85 -17.75
CA ARG A 172 -1.74 -7.41 -17.48
C ARG A 172 -1.93 -7.13 -15.98
N ALA A 173 -2.71 -7.94 -15.27
CA ALA A 173 -2.82 -7.85 -13.83
C ALA A 173 -1.50 -8.13 -13.11
N VAL A 174 -0.76 -9.17 -13.54
CA VAL A 174 0.59 -9.44 -13.04
C VAL A 174 1.52 -8.26 -13.31
N LYS A 175 1.51 -7.71 -14.53
CA LYS A 175 2.34 -6.55 -14.88
C LYS A 175 2.03 -5.33 -14.03
N GLY A 176 0.75 -5.02 -13.81
CA GLY A 176 0.33 -3.93 -12.93
C GLY A 176 0.82 -4.10 -11.49
N ALA A 177 0.79 -5.34 -10.97
CA ALA A 177 1.33 -5.64 -9.64
C ALA A 177 2.85 -5.50 -9.58
N GLN A 178 3.59 -6.01 -10.58
CA GLN A 178 5.04 -5.87 -10.68
C GLN A 178 5.47 -4.40 -10.73
N ASP A 179 4.82 -3.61 -11.59
CA ASP A 179 5.08 -2.17 -11.72
C ASP A 179 4.79 -1.42 -10.43
N THR A 180 3.74 -1.82 -9.71
CA THR A 180 3.39 -1.21 -8.42
C THR A 180 4.45 -1.50 -7.37
N PHE A 181 4.92 -2.75 -7.25
CA PHE A 181 6.01 -3.09 -6.33
C PHE A 181 7.30 -2.33 -6.69
N ASP A 182 7.68 -2.31 -7.96
CA ASP A 182 8.94 -1.68 -8.38
C ASP A 182 8.90 -0.15 -8.18
N ALA A 183 7.80 0.50 -8.52
CA ALA A 183 7.58 1.92 -8.26
C ALA A 183 7.59 2.22 -6.76
N PHE A 184 6.94 1.38 -5.94
CA PHE A 184 6.90 1.57 -4.50
C PHE A 184 8.29 1.40 -3.86
N ALA A 185 9.04 0.37 -4.25
CA ALA A 185 10.39 0.16 -3.76
C ALA A 185 11.34 1.30 -4.18
N ALA A 186 11.22 1.81 -5.42
CA ALA A 186 11.99 2.95 -5.88
C ALA A 186 11.66 4.22 -5.09
N TRP A 187 10.38 4.47 -4.83
CA TRP A 187 9.93 5.59 -4.01
C TRP A 187 10.48 5.53 -2.59
N LEU A 188 10.34 4.38 -1.90
CA LEU A 188 10.84 4.22 -0.53
C LEU A 188 12.36 4.42 -0.45
N ARG A 189 13.12 3.91 -1.42
CA ARG A 189 14.58 4.14 -1.50
C ARG A 189 14.93 5.61 -1.62
N ARG A 190 14.22 6.35 -2.49
CA ARG A 190 14.44 7.78 -2.69
C ARG A 190 14.20 8.56 -1.40
N GLU A 191 13.05 8.35 -0.76
CA GLU A 191 12.71 9.10 0.45
C GLU A 191 13.66 8.78 1.61
N GLN A 192 14.18 7.55 1.69
CA GLN A 192 15.21 7.18 2.67
C GLN A 192 16.55 7.86 2.40
N ALA A 193 16.98 7.96 1.14
CA ALA A 193 18.22 8.67 0.79
C ALA A 193 18.13 10.17 1.09
N HIS A 194 16.96 10.80 0.89
CA HIS A 194 16.74 12.20 1.22
C HIS A 194 16.77 12.42 2.75
N ALA A 195 16.21 11.46 3.49
CA ALA A 195 16.19 11.49 4.95
C ALA A 195 17.60 11.38 5.58
N SER A 196 18.54 10.67 4.95
CA SER A 196 19.93 10.55 5.42
C SER A 196 20.81 11.77 5.11
N VAL A 197 20.44 12.57 4.11
CA VAL A 197 21.16 13.83 3.77
C VAL A 197 20.64 15.01 4.62
N SER A 198 19.42 14.91 5.14
CA SER A 198 18.75 15.98 5.90
C SER A 198 18.74 15.75 7.42
N ALA A 199 19.47 14.74 7.92
CA ALA A 199 19.62 14.40 9.34
C ALA A 199 21.01 14.78 9.84
#